data_AF-A0A4Y3VTE9-F1
#
_entry.id   AF-A0A4Y3VTE9-F1
#
_cell.length_a   1.000
_cell.length_b   1.000
_cell.length_c   1.000
_cell.angle_alpha   90.00
_cell.angle_beta   90.00
_cell.angle_gamma   90.00
#
_symmetry.space_group_name_H-M   'P 1'
#
loop_
_entity.id
_entity.type
_entity.pdbx_description
1 polymer ?
#
loop_
_entity_poly.entity_id
_entity_poly.type
_entity_poly.pdbx_seq_one_letter_code
_entity_poly.pdbx_strand_id
1 'polypeptide(L)'
;MGKDAVPSENAREAYEMSSEQTTMSGPVHLSLPSPPPDPVAGCRECLGFAVGRANATSVGDYSKALDANVALRAHLRSKHGGR
;
A
#
# COMPACT_ATOMS: atom_id res chain seq x y z
N MET A 1 26.84 -66.60 6.02
CA MET A 1 26.19 -66.43 4.71
C MET A 1 25.08 -65.39 4.87
N GLY A 2 25.42 -64.11 4.70
CA GLY A 2 24.47 -63.00 4.73
C GLY A 2 23.76 -62.92 3.38
N LYS A 3 22.44 -62.94 3.42
CA LYS A 3 21.54 -62.98 2.27
C LYS A 3 21.42 -61.54 1.79
N ASP A 4 21.74 -61.29 0.52
CA ASP A 4 21.59 -59.99 -0.12
C ASP A 4 20.12 -59.57 -0.09
N ALA A 5 19.78 -58.74 0.89
CA ALA A 5 18.48 -58.11 0.98
C ALA A 5 18.48 -56.94 0.00
N VAL A 6 17.80 -57.14 -1.13
CA VAL A 6 17.38 -56.05 -2.00
C VAL A 6 16.50 -55.12 -1.16
N PRO A 7 16.88 -53.84 -0.97
CA PRO A 7 16.05 -52.91 -0.20
C PRO A 7 14.74 -52.64 -0.95
N SER A 8 13.66 -52.70 -0.17
CA SER A 8 12.26 -52.57 -0.53
C SER A 8 11.91 -51.24 -1.20
N GLU A 9 10.73 -51.22 -1.83
CA GLU A 9 10.06 -50.23 -2.69
C GLU A 9 9.97 -48.76 -2.20
N ASN A 10 10.69 -48.39 -1.15
CA ASN A 10 10.71 -47.04 -0.56
C ASN A 10 11.52 -46.00 -1.38
N ALA A 11 12.03 -46.37 -2.56
CA ALA A 11 12.73 -45.44 -3.46
C ALA A 11 11.79 -44.73 -4.48
N ARG A 12 10.47 -44.95 -4.38
CA ARG A 12 9.46 -44.26 -5.20
C ARG A 12 8.80 -43.06 -4.51
N GLU A 13 8.99 -42.89 -3.20
CA GLU A 13 8.50 -41.72 -2.44
C GLU A 13 9.43 -40.50 -2.53
N ALA A 14 10.53 -40.57 -3.30
CA ALA A 14 11.47 -39.46 -3.49
C ALA A 14 11.36 -38.79 -4.87
N TYR A 15 10.37 -39.15 -5.69
CA TYR A 15 10.09 -38.49 -6.97
C TYR A 15 8.69 -37.87 -7.00
N GLU A 16 8.29 -37.26 -5.90
CA GLU A 16 7.29 -36.20 -5.94
C GLU A 16 7.74 -35.07 -5.01
N MET A 17 8.95 -34.59 -5.29
CA MET A 17 9.32 -33.20 -5.07
C MET A 17 8.35 -32.35 -5.89
N SER A 18 7.13 -32.19 -5.38
CA SER A 18 6.12 -31.30 -5.91
C SER A 18 6.80 -29.97 -6.08
N SER A 19 7.01 -29.61 -7.34
CA SER A 19 7.50 -28.31 -7.76
C SER A 19 6.53 -27.29 -7.19
N GLU A 20 6.86 -26.74 -6.02
CA GLU A 20 6.17 -25.56 -5.50
C GLU A 20 6.39 -24.47 -6.52
N GLN A 21 5.39 -24.30 -7.36
CA GLN A 21 5.40 -23.36 -8.46
C GLN A 21 5.34 -21.97 -7.84
N THR A 22 6.50 -21.35 -7.64
CA THR A 22 6.69 -19.98 -7.13
C THR A 22 6.35 -18.92 -8.17
N THR A 23 5.38 -19.21 -9.05
CA THR A 23 4.90 -18.24 -10.02
C THR A 23 4.21 -17.12 -9.26
N MET A 24 4.70 -15.90 -9.48
CA MET A 24 4.09 -14.68 -8.93
C MET A 24 2.60 -14.67 -9.22
N SER A 25 1.81 -14.34 -8.20
CA SER A 25 0.37 -14.12 -8.39
C SER A 25 0.14 -13.07 -9.47
N GLY A 26 -1.03 -13.11 -10.11
CA GLY A 26 -1.41 -12.15 -11.14
C GLY A 26 -1.34 -10.69 -10.64
N PRO A 27 -1.42 -9.71 -11.55
CA PRO A 27 -1.31 -8.30 -11.19
C PRO A 27 -2.28 -7.87 -10.09
N VAL A 28 -1.80 -7.12 -9.11
CA VAL A 28 -2.66 -6.49 -8.10
C VAL A 28 -3.31 -5.26 -8.72
N HIS A 29 -4.64 -5.24 -8.74
CA HIS A 29 -5.40 -4.08 -9.18
C HIS A 29 -5.62 -3.11 -8.02
N LEU A 30 -5.03 -1.92 -8.11
CA LEU A 30 -5.20 -0.84 -7.14
C LEU A 30 -6.15 0.22 -7.69
N SER A 31 -7.05 0.71 -6.84
CA SER A 31 -7.85 1.90 -7.14
C SER A 31 -6.99 3.15 -7.16
N LEU A 32 -7.41 4.15 -7.94
CA LEU A 32 -6.79 5.47 -7.88
C LEU A 32 -6.91 6.08 -6.49
N PRO A 33 -5.90 6.83 -6.02
CA PRO A 33 -5.97 7.53 -4.75
C PRO A 33 -7.08 8.58 -4.77
N SER A 34 -7.70 8.78 -3.60
CA SER A 34 -8.68 9.84 -3.42
C SER A 34 -8.06 11.22 -3.71
N PRO A 35 -8.80 12.14 -4.36
CA PRO A 35 -8.30 13.48 -4.64
C PRO A 35 -7.90 14.24 -3.36
N PRO A 36 -7.07 15.29 -3.49
CA PRO A 36 -6.79 16.21 -2.40
C PRO A 36 -8.09 16.76 -1.79
N PRO A 37 -8.20 16.89 -0.46
CA PRO A 37 -9.40 17.44 0.18
C PRO A 37 -9.57 18.93 -0.13
N ASP A 38 -10.83 19.37 -0.18
CA ASP A 38 -11.19 20.78 -0.33
C ASP A 38 -11.27 21.49 1.02
N PRO A 39 -10.84 22.76 1.11
CA PRO A 39 -11.00 23.57 2.32
C PRO A 39 -12.45 23.99 2.52
N VAL A 40 -12.91 24.03 3.78
CA VAL A 40 -14.21 24.62 4.12
C VAL A 40 -14.14 26.15 4.04
N ALA A 41 -15.07 26.74 3.30
CA ALA A 41 -15.16 28.20 3.16
C ALA A 41 -15.30 28.89 4.52
N GLY A 42 -14.55 29.97 4.72
CA GLY A 42 -14.55 30.74 5.97
C GLY A 42 -13.67 30.16 7.09
N CYS A 43 -13.15 28.94 6.95
CA CYS A 43 -12.20 28.39 7.92
C CYS A 43 -10.75 28.80 7.59
N ARG A 44 -10.15 29.62 8.46
CA ARG A 44 -8.78 30.13 8.28
C ARG A 44 -7.72 29.02 8.26
N GLU A 45 -7.86 28.00 9.11
CA GLU A 45 -6.93 26.87 9.15
C GLU A 45 -7.01 26.03 7.86
N CYS A 46 -8.23 25.74 7.39
CA CYS A 46 -8.44 25.08 6.09
C CYS A 46 -7.74 25.83 4.95
N LEU A 47 -7.91 27.15 4.90
CA LEU A 47 -7.25 28.01 3.92
C LEU A 47 -5.72 27.92 4.04
N GLY A 48 -5.19 27.93 5.27
CA GLY A 48 -3.75 27.79 5.53
C GLY A 48 -3.17 26.50 4.94
N PHE A 49 -3.84 25.37 5.14
CA PHE A 49 -3.41 24.09 4.55
C PHE A 49 -3.50 24.10 3.02
N ALA A 50 -4.56 24.68 2.45
CA ALA A 50 -4.72 24.77 0.99
C ALA A 50 -3.64 25.66 0.33
N VAL A 51 -3.32 26.79 0.94
CA VAL A 51 -2.23 27.68 0.49
C VAL A 51 -0.88 27.00 0.65
N GLY A 52 -0.62 26.36 1.80
CA GLY A 52 0.61 25.61 2.04
C GLY A 52 0.84 24.51 1.01
N ARG A 53 -0.22 23.77 0.65
CA ARG A 53 -0.22 22.78 -0.43
C ARG A 53 0.14 23.40 -1.78
N ALA A 54 -0.55 24.48 -2.17
CA ALA A 54 -0.31 25.13 -3.46
C ALA A 54 1.13 25.65 -3.59
N ASN A 55 1.66 26.24 -2.51
CA ASN A 55 3.04 26.73 -2.46
C ASN A 55 4.08 25.59 -2.52
N ALA A 56 3.80 24.46 -1.86
CA ALA A 56 4.68 23.29 -1.94
C ALA A 56 4.69 22.68 -3.35
N THR A 57 3.51 22.55 -3.97
CA THR A 57 3.39 22.08 -5.36
C THR A 57 4.10 23.01 -6.35
N SER A 58 4.03 24.32 -6.17
CA SER A 58 4.66 25.27 -7.11
C SER A 58 6.18 25.19 -7.16
N VAL A 59 6.82 24.67 -6.10
CA VAL A 59 8.28 24.45 -6.03
C VAL A 59 8.67 22.97 -6.16
N GLY A 60 7.72 22.08 -6.43
CA GLY A 60 7.97 20.64 -6.60
C GLY A 60 8.15 19.84 -5.30
N ASP A 61 7.82 20.42 -4.14
CA ASP A 61 7.87 19.72 -2.85
C ASP A 61 6.58 18.92 -2.62
N TYR A 62 6.46 17.79 -3.32
CA TYR A 62 5.26 16.95 -3.26
C TYR A 62 5.10 16.23 -1.92
N SER A 63 6.18 15.95 -1.19
CA SER A 63 6.11 15.40 0.17
C SER A 63 5.34 16.35 1.08
N LYS A 64 5.72 17.62 1.10
CA LYS A 64 5.04 18.65 1.90
C LYS A 64 3.61 18.93 1.41
N ALA A 65 3.36 18.84 0.11
CA ALA A 65 2.01 18.95 -0.44
C ALA A 65 1.09 17.81 0.07
N LEU A 66 1.61 16.58 0.19
CA LEU A 66 0.89 15.45 0.76
C LEU A 66 0.68 15.62 2.27
N ASP A 67 1.66 16.12 3.01
CA ASP A 67 1.50 16.42 4.44
C ASP A 67 0.38 17.45 4.68
N ALA A 68 0.29 18.48 3.83
CA ALA A 68 -0.80 19.46 3.87
C ALA A 68 -2.17 18.81 3.61
N ASN A 69 -2.24 17.81 2.72
CA ASN A 69 -3.47 17.03 2.51
C ASN A 69 -3.86 16.22 3.75
N VAL A 70 -2.89 15.56 4.39
CA VAL A 70 -3.12 14.77 5.61
C VAL A 70 -3.61 15.68 6.74
N ALA A 71 -2.96 16.82 6.94
CA ALA A 71 -3.34 17.80 7.95
C ALA A 71 -4.75 18.36 7.70
N LEU A 72 -5.08 18.71 6.45
CA LEU A 72 -6.41 19.20 6.09
C LEU A 72 -7.48 18.14 6.37
N ARG A 73 -7.27 16.86 6.00
CA ARG A 73 -8.23 15.78 6.33
C ARG A 73 -8.42 15.62 7.84
N ALA A 74 -7.35 15.71 8.63
CA ALA A 74 -7.45 15.64 10.09
C ALA A 74 -8.24 16.82 10.68
N HIS A 75 -8.02 18.03 10.15
CA HIS A 75 -8.79 19.21 10.54
C HIS A 75 -10.26 19.10 10.15
N LEU A 76 -10.58 18.65 8.94
CA LEU A 76 -11.95 18.44 8.47
C LEU A 76 -12.72 17.45 9.37
N ARG A 77 -12.10 16.33 9.75
CA ARG A 77 -12.68 15.35 10.68
C ARG A 77 -12.94 15.94 12.06
N SER A 78 -12.00 16.72 12.59
CA SER A 78 -12.09 17.22 13.96
C SER A 78 -12.95 18.48 14.11
N LYS A 79 -13.03 19.34 13.09
CA LYS A 79 -13.69 20.66 13.18
C LYS A 79 -14.93 20.81 12.29
N HIS A 80 -15.09 19.97 11.28
CA HIS A 80 -16.13 20.15 10.26
C HIS A 80 -16.98 18.89 10.00
N GLY A 81 -16.75 17.79 10.72
CA GLY A 81 -17.48 16.53 10.51
C GLY A 81 -17.26 15.91 9.12
N GLY A 82 -16.27 16.40 8.35
CA GLY A 82 -15.89 15.83 7.06
C GLY A 82 -15.21 14.48 7.24
N ARG A 83 -15.26 13.60 6.23
CA ARG A 83 -14.54 12.32 6.23
C ARG A 83 -13.09 12.50 5.73
#